data_AF-A0AA37NVL7-F1
#
_entry.id   AF-A0AA37NVL7-F1
#
_cell.length_a   1.000
_cell.length_b   1.000
_cell.length_c   1.000
_cell.angle_alpha   90.00
_cell.angle_beta   90.00
_cell.angle_gamma   90.00
#
_symmetry.space_group_name_H-M   'P 1'
#
loop_
_entity.id
_entity.type
_entity.pdbx_description
1 polymer ?
#
loop_
_entity_poly.entity_id
_entity_poly.type
_entity_poly.pdbx_seq_one_letter_code
_entity_poly.pdbx_strand_id
1 'polypeptide(L)'
;MALTRPGQIYRSCLFQIIIVGLVAFCEPGIWTALNNLGAGGNAKPFLNNAANALTYGLMSVGCFIAGGVTNKITAKWTLFIGAAFYTPYAAGLYCNNRYGNEWFLLLGAGFCGIGASLLWASEAAIAVGYPEADKRGRYVEIWMGIRQMGPLVGGAISLALNIKTSQKGKVTYTTYLGLVAISSLGAPFALLLSQPQKVIRTDGTKIPYMRKTNFGTEARAIWKQLKNKYMLLLIPVFLAGQFGTTYQGNYLTTYFTVRSRALASFLTAVVGAAANITTGAILDMKRFERSTKSKAVYLLVLTFVTAAWTWNAVIETRLSSMADPPSFDLGDGPFFNSAFTVYMFFKFFYEMLQTYIYWLMAEIKGAQGNGDIARTTGILRSWESIGSTIAYAVGATHWPNKNQMILGFSLWAFTIPFTLLAVFGNWNQSVEDEVENSDETESDLERVAVQGKTDAV
;
A
#
# COMPACT_ATOMS: atom_id res chain seq x y z
N MET A 1 -11.54 5.57 34.25
CA MET A 1 -12.34 4.48 34.85
C MET A 1 -11.93 3.17 34.19
N ALA A 2 -11.29 2.24 34.90
CA ALA A 2 -10.93 0.93 34.35
C ALA A 2 -12.22 0.16 34.02
N LEU A 3 -12.33 -0.38 32.80
CA LEU A 3 -13.52 -1.09 32.33
C LEU A 3 -13.63 -2.44 33.05
N THR A 4 -14.48 -2.55 34.07
CA THR A 4 -14.56 -3.72 34.97
C THR A 4 -15.58 -4.77 34.54
N ARG A 5 -16.46 -4.50 33.56
CA ARG A 5 -17.48 -5.46 33.09
C ARG A 5 -17.14 -6.05 31.71
N PRO A 6 -17.32 -7.36 31.47
CA PRO A 6 -17.00 -8.00 30.18
C PRO A 6 -17.70 -7.33 28.98
N GLY A 7 -18.97 -6.91 29.16
CA GLY A 7 -19.72 -6.20 28.13
C GLY A 7 -19.20 -4.78 27.83
N GLN A 8 -18.54 -4.14 28.79
CA GLN A 8 -17.87 -2.85 28.60
C GLN A 8 -16.51 -3.01 27.89
N ILE A 9 -15.79 -4.10 28.19
CA ILE A 9 -14.55 -4.45 27.48
C ILE A 9 -14.85 -4.76 26.00
N TYR A 10 -15.88 -5.56 25.72
CA TYR A 10 -16.32 -5.86 24.35
C TYR A 10 -16.71 -4.61 23.55
N ARG A 11 -17.33 -3.64 24.21
CA ARG A 11 -17.73 -2.35 23.60
C ARG A 11 -16.64 -1.30 23.65
N SER A 12 -15.46 -1.60 24.19
CA SER A 12 -14.35 -0.65 24.29
C SER A 12 -13.73 -0.38 22.93
N CYS A 13 -13.25 0.85 22.72
CA CYS A 13 -12.51 1.20 21.50
C CYS A 13 -11.30 0.28 21.28
N LEU A 14 -10.55 -0.05 22.33
CA LEU A 14 -9.39 -0.94 22.22
C LEU A 14 -9.76 -2.32 21.68
N PHE A 15 -10.86 -2.92 22.15
CA PHE A 15 -11.31 -4.21 21.63
C PHE A 15 -11.71 -4.11 20.15
N GLN A 16 -12.41 -3.05 19.75
CA GLN A 16 -12.74 -2.83 18.33
C GLN A 16 -11.50 -2.74 17.45
N ILE A 17 -10.46 -2.03 17.92
CA ILE A 17 -9.18 -1.88 17.21
C ILE A 17 -8.45 -3.22 17.08
N ILE A 18 -8.43 -4.04 18.13
CA ILE A 18 -7.83 -5.37 18.08
C ILE A 18 -8.56 -6.25 17.07
N ILE A 19 -9.89 -6.25 17.07
CA ILE A 19 -10.69 -7.01 16.09
C ILE A 19 -10.41 -6.54 14.67
N VAL A 20 -10.38 -5.22 14.41
CA VAL A 20 -9.98 -4.68 13.10
C VAL A 20 -8.57 -5.11 12.72
N GLY A 21 -7.62 -5.09 13.66
CA GLY A 21 -6.27 -5.62 13.46
C GLY A 21 -6.28 -7.11 13.07
N LEU A 22 -7.09 -7.94 13.72
CA LEU A 22 -7.22 -9.36 13.38
C LEU A 22 -7.83 -9.57 11.99
N VAL A 23 -8.82 -8.77 11.59
CA VAL A 23 -9.35 -8.78 10.22
C VAL A 23 -8.25 -8.38 9.22
N ALA A 24 -7.50 -7.31 9.52
CA ALA A 24 -6.37 -6.85 8.71
C ALA A 24 -5.27 -7.91 8.60
N PHE A 25 -5.03 -8.67 9.66
CA PHE A 25 -4.11 -9.81 9.66
C PHE A 25 -4.58 -10.91 8.72
N CYS A 26 -5.86 -11.32 8.82
CA CYS A 26 -6.45 -12.41 8.06
C CYS A 26 -6.61 -12.11 6.57
N GLU A 27 -6.96 -10.88 6.20
CA GLU A 27 -7.33 -10.54 4.83
C GLU A 27 -6.17 -9.84 4.08
N PRO A 28 -5.89 -8.53 4.25
CA PRO A 28 -4.79 -7.89 3.54
C PRO A 28 -3.42 -8.44 3.94
N GLY A 29 -3.24 -8.90 5.18
CA GLY A 29 -1.99 -9.49 5.65
C GLY A 29 -1.66 -10.82 4.95
N ILE A 30 -2.61 -11.75 4.89
CA ILE A 30 -2.45 -13.02 4.17
C ILE A 30 -2.38 -12.80 2.65
N TRP A 31 -3.16 -11.87 2.10
CA TRP A 31 -3.04 -11.51 0.69
C TRP A 31 -1.65 -11.00 0.33
N THR A 32 -1.04 -10.20 1.20
CA THR A 32 0.34 -9.73 1.04
C THR A 32 1.32 -10.92 1.12
N ALA A 33 1.12 -11.85 2.06
CA ALA A 33 1.93 -13.07 2.15
C ALA A 33 1.87 -13.91 0.86
N LEU A 34 0.67 -14.07 0.28
CA LEU A 34 0.44 -14.78 -0.99
C LEU A 34 1.20 -14.10 -2.14
N ASN A 35 1.13 -12.78 -2.24
CA ASN A 35 1.82 -12.03 -3.29
C ASN A 35 3.35 -12.01 -3.11
N ASN A 36 3.86 -12.01 -1.86
CA ASN A 36 5.28 -12.09 -1.57
C ASN A 36 5.93 -13.40 -2.00
N LEU A 37 5.15 -14.45 -2.23
CA LEU A 37 5.65 -15.71 -2.83
C LEU A 37 6.02 -15.55 -4.31
N GLY A 38 5.74 -14.41 -4.94
CA GLY A 38 5.83 -14.18 -6.37
C GLY A 38 4.68 -14.87 -7.09
N ALA A 39 4.01 -14.20 -8.04
CA ALA A 39 2.89 -14.78 -8.80
C ALA A 39 1.80 -15.50 -7.97
N GLY A 40 1.58 -15.10 -6.72
CA GLY A 40 0.63 -15.79 -5.83
C GLY A 40 1.05 -17.23 -5.49
N GLY A 41 2.33 -17.59 -5.64
CA GLY A 41 2.85 -18.95 -5.49
C GLY A 41 2.71 -19.84 -6.73
N ASN A 42 2.18 -19.32 -7.84
CA ASN A 42 2.08 -20.07 -9.10
C ASN A 42 3.43 -20.21 -9.81
N ALA A 43 3.47 -21.15 -10.77
CA ALA A 43 4.63 -21.42 -11.61
C ALA A 43 4.83 -20.35 -12.70
N LYS A 44 3.73 -19.77 -13.21
CA LYS A 44 3.76 -18.70 -14.21
C LYS A 44 3.09 -17.44 -13.65
N PRO A 45 3.62 -16.24 -13.93
CA PRO A 45 3.09 -15.00 -13.36
C PRO A 45 1.83 -14.48 -14.05
N PHE A 46 1.56 -14.86 -15.30
CA PHE A 46 0.56 -14.20 -16.16
C PHE A 46 -0.86 -14.18 -15.59
N LEU A 47 -1.41 -15.34 -15.20
CA LEU A 47 -2.77 -15.41 -14.69
C LEU A 47 -2.92 -14.68 -13.35
N ASN A 48 -1.92 -14.79 -12.46
CA ASN A 48 -1.92 -14.06 -11.20
C ASN A 48 -1.78 -12.55 -11.40
N ASN A 49 -1.00 -12.13 -12.39
CA ASN A 49 -0.89 -10.73 -12.76
C ASN A 49 -2.19 -10.20 -13.36
N ALA A 50 -2.87 -10.96 -14.22
CA ALA A 50 -4.20 -10.60 -14.72
C ALA A 50 -5.23 -10.48 -13.58
N ALA A 51 -5.22 -11.43 -12.65
CA ALA A 51 -6.04 -11.39 -11.44
C ALA A 51 -5.76 -10.13 -10.60
N ASN A 52 -4.50 -9.83 -10.29
CA ASN A 52 -4.13 -8.64 -9.54
C ASN A 52 -4.46 -7.34 -10.28
N ALA A 53 -4.27 -7.29 -11.61
CA ALA A 53 -4.66 -6.14 -12.42
C ALA A 53 -6.17 -5.86 -12.30
N LEU A 54 -7.00 -6.92 -12.32
CA LEU A 54 -8.44 -6.83 -12.10
C LEU A 54 -8.77 -6.35 -10.67
N THR A 55 -8.13 -6.92 -9.64
CA THR A 55 -8.32 -6.51 -8.24
C THR A 55 -8.02 -5.04 -8.05
N TYR A 56 -6.85 -4.57 -8.47
CA TYR A 56 -6.46 -3.17 -8.36
C TYR A 56 -7.31 -2.26 -9.26
N GLY A 57 -7.75 -2.76 -10.42
CA GLY A 57 -8.58 -1.99 -11.34
C GLY A 57 -9.93 -1.66 -10.71
N LEU A 58 -10.57 -2.67 -10.10
CA LEU A 58 -11.80 -2.48 -9.33
C LEU A 58 -11.56 -1.67 -8.07
N MET A 59 -10.41 -1.85 -7.39
CA MET A 59 -10.08 -1.07 -6.20
C MET A 59 -9.92 0.42 -6.51
N SER A 60 -9.35 0.78 -7.68
CA SER A 60 -9.18 2.18 -8.09
C SER A 60 -10.49 2.96 -8.12
N VAL A 61 -11.56 2.34 -8.65
CA VAL A 61 -12.92 2.91 -8.71
C VAL A 61 -13.63 2.73 -7.37
N GLY A 62 -13.50 1.55 -6.77
CA GLY A 62 -14.14 1.19 -5.51
C GLY A 62 -13.74 2.12 -4.37
N CYS A 63 -12.46 2.50 -4.26
CA CYS A 63 -11.96 3.38 -3.21
C CYS A 63 -12.60 4.79 -3.26
N PHE A 64 -12.97 5.29 -4.44
CA PHE A 64 -13.70 6.57 -4.56
C PHE A 64 -15.13 6.48 -4.00
N ILE A 65 -15.78 5.33 -4.15
CA ILE A 65 -17.20 5.14 -3.79
C ILE A 65 -17.34 4.58 -2.37
N ALA A 66 -16.34 3.84 -1.89
CA ALA A 66 -16.37 3.08 -0.65
C ALA A 66 -16.70 3.95 0.56
N GLY A 67 -16.16 5.17 0.66
CA GLY A 67 -16.49 6.09 1.76
C GLY A 67 -17.99 6.40 1.85
N GLY A 68 -18.66 6.63 0.72
CA GLY A 68 -20.10 6.86 0.65
C GLY A 68 -20.92 5.61 1.02
N VAL A 69 -20.42 4.43 0.64
CA VAL A 69 -21.03 3.14 0.97
C VAL A 69 -20.91 2.85 2.48
N THR A 70 -19.73 3.04 3.07
CA THR A 70 -19.48 2.87 4.50
C THR A 70 -20.41 3.73 5.35
N ASN A 71 -20.67 4.96 4.90
CA ASN A 71 -21.61 5.87 5.58
C ASN A 71 -23.07 5.40 5.53
N LYS A 72 -23.49 4.68 4.49
CA LYS A 72 -24.86 4.14 4.36
C LYS A 72 -25.05 2.82 5.12
N ILE A 73 -24.13 1.86 4.97
CA ILE A 73 -24.31 0.48 5.47
C ILE A 73 -23.71 0.29 6.88
N THR A 74 -22.98 1.29 7.38
CA THR A 74 -22.16 1.29 8.61
C THR A 74 -20.84 0.53 8.48
N ALA A 75 -19.81 1.02 9.17
CA ALA A 75 -18.45 0.44 9.14
C ALA A 75 -18.42 -1.06 9.47
N LYS A 76 -19.20 -1.53 10.46
CA LYS A 76 -19.24 -2.96 10.81
C LYS A 76 -19.58 -3.85 9.61
N TRP A 77 -20.70 -3.55 8.95
CA TRP A 77 -21.17 -4.40 7.84
C TRP A 77 -20.33 -4.23 6.59
N THR A 78 -19.81 -3.04 6.35
CA THR A 78 -18.86 -2.80 5.26
C THR A 78 -17.57 -3.59 5.47
N LEU A 79 -17.06 -3.71 6.71
CA LEU A 79 -15.90 -4.54 7.01
C LEU A 79 -16.20 -6.03 6.82
N PHE A 80 -17.36 -6.51 7.27
CA PHE A 80 -17.78 -7.90 7.10
C PHE A 80 -17.86 -8.30 5.62
N ILE A 81 -18.52 -7.49 4.79
CA ILE A 81 -18.60 -7.73 3.34
C ILE A 81 -17.21 -7.66 2.72
N GLY A 82 -16.40 -6.68 3.14
CA GLY A 82 -15.03 -6.51 2.67
C GLY A 82 -14.16 -7.74 2.91
N ALA A 83 -14.20 -8.28 4.13
CA ALA A 83 -13.47 -9.50 4.51
C ALA A 83 -13.99 -10.73 3.75
N ALA A 84 -15.31 -10.92 3.71
CA ALA A 84 -15.93 -12.06 3.01
C ALA A 84 -15.58 -12.10 1.52
N PHE A 85 -15.36 -10.94 0.89
CA PHE A 85 -15.00 -10.84 -0.53
C PHE A 85 -13.50 -11.00 -0.80
N TYR A 86 -12.65 -10.95 0.23
CA TYR A 86 -11.22 -11.20 0.11
C TYR A 86 -10.91 -12.71 0.06
N THR A 87 -11.57 -13.51 0.89
CA THR A 87 -11.33 -14.96 1.02
C THR A 87 -11.43 -15.74 -0.32
N PRO A 88 -12.38 -15.46 -1.23
CA PRO A 88 -12.49 -16.14 -2.52
C PRO A 88 -11.23 -16.04 -3.39
N TYR A 89 -10.41 -14.99 -3.28
CA TYR A 89 -9.16 -14.89 -4.04
C TYR A 89 -8.14 -15.96 -3.62
N ALA A 90 -7.96 -16.16 -2.31
CA ALA A 90 -7.06 -17.19 -1.79
C ALA A 90 -7.55 -18.60 -2.17
N ALA A 91 -8.87 -18.82 -2.11
CA ALA A 91 -9.49 -20.07 -2.58
C ALA A 91 -9.32 -20.25 -4.10
N GLY A 92 -9.39 -19.16 -4.87
CA GLY A 92 -9.12 -19.10 -6.30
C GLY A 92 -7.72 -19.59 -6.65
N LEU A 93 -6.72 -19.10 -5.91
CA LEU A 93 -5.33 -19.54 -6.07
C LEU A 93 -5.15 -21.03 -5.76
N TYR A 94 -5.80 -21.54 -4.69
CA TYR A 94 -5.81 -22.97 -4.37
C TYR A 94 -6.41 -23.81 -5.51
N CYS A 95 -7.60 -23.44 -5.99
CA CYS A 95 -8.29 -24.17 -7.04
C CYS A 95 -7.53 -24.13 -8.38
N ASN A 96 -6.89 -23.00 -8.68
CA ASN A 96 -6.00 -22.89 -9.83
C ASN A 96 -4.78 -23.81 -9.68
N ASN A 97 -4.14 -23.82 -8.51
CA ASN A 97 -2.99 -24.65 -8.25
C ASN A 97 -3.33 -26.15 -8.32
N ARG A 98 -4.45 -26.60 -7.73
CA ARG A 98 -4.81 -28.02 -7.61
C ARG A 98 -5.52 -28.58 -8.84
N TYR A 99 -6.43 -27.80 -9.43
CA TYR A 99 -7.36 -28.24 -10.48
C TYR A 99 -7.18 -27.49 -11.81
N GLY A 100 -6.30 -26.49 -11.88
CA GLY A 100 -6.10 -25.69 -13.10
C GLY A 100 -7.25 -24.71 -13.38
N ASN A 101 -8.10 -24.43 -12.40
CA ASN A 101 -9.28 -23.57 -12.60
C ASN A 101 -8.87 -22.08 -12.69
N GLU A 102 -9.05 -21.46 -13.86
CA GLU A 102 -8.67 -20.06 -14.09
C GLU A 102 -9.81 -19.07 -13.80
N TRP A 103 -11.05 -19.42 -14.17
CA TRP A 103 -12.20 -18.51 -14.02
C TRP A 103 -12.48 -18.16 -12.56
N PHE A 104 -12.30 -19.13 -11.65
CA PHE A 104 -12.55 -18.91 -10.22
C PHE A 104 -11.51 -17.99 -9.59
N LEU A 105 -10.26 -18.02 -10.07
CA LEU A 105 -9.23 -17.08 -9.64
C LEU A 105 -9.57 -15.66 -10.10
N LEU A 106 -10.01 -15.46 -11.35
CA LEU A 106 -10.42 -14.15 -11.85
C LEU A 106 -11.67 -13.63 -11.13
N LEU A 107 -12.67 -14.49 -10.89
CA LEU A 107 -13.85 -14.13 -10.12
C LEU A 107 -13.47 -13.74 -8.67
N GLY A 108 -12.63 -14.54 -8.03
CA GLY A 108 -12.13 -14.27 -6.69
C GLY A 108 -11.34 -12.96 -6.62
N ALA A 109 -10.55 -12.65 -7.64
CA ALA A 109 -9.84 -11.38 -7.78
C ALA A 109 -10.78 -10.18 -7.96
N GLY A 110 -11.87 -10.38 -8.71
CA GLY A 110 -12.95 -9.42 -8.86
C GLY A 110 -13.61 -9.08 -7.53
N PHE A 111 -14.04 -10.10 -6.78
CA PHE A 111 -14.57 -9.93 -5.43
C PHE A 111 -13.54 -9.27 -4.52
N CYS A 112 -12.29 -9.71 -4.56
CA CYS A 112 -11.22 -9.14 -3.73
C CYS A 112 -11.01 -7.65 -3.99
N GLY A 113 -11.13 -7.16 -5.23
CA GLY A 113 -11.01 -5.73 -5.52
C GLY A 113 -12.12 -4.89 -4.90
N ILE A 114 -13.36 -5.37 -5.02
CA ILE A 114 -14.53 -4.76 -4.38
C ILE A 114 -14.38 -4.83 -2.85
N GLY A 115 -14.04 -6.02 -2.33
CA GLY A 115 -13.86 -6.28 -0.91
C GLY A 115 -12.78 -5.41 -0.30
N ALA A 116 -11.63 -5.28 -0.96
CA ALA A 116 -10.54 -4.42 -0.53
C ALA A 116 -10.98 -2.97 -0.41
N SER A 117 -11.66 -2.43 -1.41
CA SER A 117 -12.11 -1.03 -1.36
C SER A 117 -13.03 -0.75 -0.15
N LEU A 118 -13.95 -1.66 0.16
CA LEU A 118 -14.86 -1.57 1.30
C LEU A 118 -14.12 -1.78 2.62
N LEU A 119 -13.23 -2.78 2.69
CA LEU A 119 -12.44 -3.12 3.86
C LEU A 119 -11.58 -1.92 4.27
N TRP A 120 -10.75 -1.39 3.37
CA TRP A 120 -9.86 -0.26 3.66
C TRP A 120 -10.63 0.98 4.14
N ALA A 121 -11.76 1.32 3.50
CA ALA A 121 -12.58 2.45 3.91
C ALA A 121 -13.17 2.26 5.33
N SER A 122 -13.62 1.05 5.64
CA SER A 122 -14.14 0.72 6.97
C SER A 122 -13.04 0.67 8.04
N GLU A 123 -11.89 0.06 7.73
CA GLU A 123 -10.74 0.00 8.62
C GLU A 123 -10.27 1.40 8.98
N ALA A 124 -10.12 2.30 8.01
CA ALA A 124 -9.74 3.68 8.29
C ALA A 124 -10.76 4.39 9.20
N ALA A 125 -12.06 4.21 8.95
CA ALA A 125 -13.12 4.80 9.76
C ALA A 125 -13.08 4.31 11.22
N ILE A 126 -12.81 3.02 11.45
CA ILE A 126 -12.74 2.44 12.79
C ILE A 126 -11.39 2.76 13.46
N ALA A 127 -10.27 2.50 12.78
CA ALA A 127 -8.93 2.62 13.33
C ALA A 127 -8.54 4.07 13.64
N VAL A 128 -8.97 5.02 12.82
CA VAL A 128 -8.62 6.45 12.98
C VAL A 128 -9.77 7.24 13.61
N GLY A 129 -11.03 6.89 13.30
CA GLY A 129 -12.20 7.66 13.70
C GLY A 129 -12.76 7.33 15.08
N TYR A 130 -12.63 6.07 15.55
CA TYR A 130 -13.15 5.67 16.86
C TYR A 130 -12.31 6.16 18.05
N PRO A 131 -10.95 6.10 18.02
CA PRO A 131 -10.11 6.53 19.13
C PRO A 131 -10.34 7.99 19.53
N GLU A 132 -10.12 8.29 20.82
CA GLU A 132 -9.96 9.64 21.32
C GLU A 132 -8.67 10.28 20.75
N ALA A 133 -8.61 11.60 20.62
CA ALA A 133 -7.47 12.31 20.02
C ALA A 133 -6.14 11.95 20.70
N ASP A 134 -6.12 11.90 22.03
CA ASP A 134 -4.91 11.62 22.82
C ASP A 134 -4.42 10.17 22.71
N LYS A 135 -5.27 9.24 22.27
CA LYS A 135 -4.97 7.80 22.16
C LYS A 135 -4.90 7.29 20.72
N ARG A 136 -5.20 8.17 19.74
CA ARG A 136 -5.29 7.80 18.33
C ARG A 136 -4.00 7.17 17.81
N GLY A 137 -2.84 7.74 18.13
CA GLY A 137 -1.54 7.20 17.72
C GLY A 137 -1.35 5.76 18.22
N ARG A 138 -1.49 5.53 19.53
CA ARG A 138 -1.33 4.21 20.15
C ARG A 138 -2.27 3.15 19.55
N TYR A 139 -3.51 3.50 19.25
CA TYR A 139 -4.47 2.54 18.67
C TYR A 139 -4.15 2.24 17.20
N VAL A 140 -3.71 3.23 16.43
CA VAL A 140 -3.23 3.05 15.05
C VAL A 140 -1.99 2.15 15.02
N GLU A 141 -1.05 2.34 15.96
CA GLU A 141 0.14 1.48 16.11
C GLU A 141 -0.22 0.02 16.38
N ILE A 142 -1.16 -0.25 17.30
CA ILE A 142 -1.62 -1.62 17.59
C ILE A 142 -2.25 -2.26 16.35
N TRP A 143 -3.12 -1.54 15.64
CA TRP A 143 -3.76 -2.02 14.41
C TRP A 143 -2.71 -2.35 13.33
N MET A 144 -1.78 -1.43 13.08
CA MET A 144 -0.70 -1.63 12.11
C MET A 144 0.23 -2.78 12.49
N GLY A 145 0.56 -2.91 13.78
CA GLY A 145 1.38 -4.01 14.29
C GLY A 145 0.74 -5.38 14.03
N ILE A 146 -0.55 -5.54 14.36
CA ILE A 146 -1.28 -6.80 14.11
C ILE A 146 -1.36 -7.09 12.60
N ARG A 147 -1.64 -6.08 11.77
CA ARG A 147 -1.67 -6.23 10.30
C ARG A 147 -0.34 -6.74 9.75
N GLN A 148 0.80 -6.20 10.21
CA GLN A 148 2.13 -6.59 9.75
C GLN A 148 2.54 -8.00 10.18
N MET A 149 1.89 -8.58 11.19
CA MET A 149 2.08 -10.00 11.53
C MET A 149 1.56 -10.93 10.43
N GLY A 150 0.60 -10.50 9.60
CA GLY A 150 0.01 -11.33 8.54
C GLY A 150 1.04 -11.81 7.51
N PRO A 151 1.77 -10.90 6.85
CA PRO A 151 2.87 -11.26 5.95
C PRO A 151 3.94 -12.12 6.62
N LEU A 152 4.27 -11.83 7.89
CA LEU A 152 5.30 -12.55 8.64
C LEU A 152 4.88 -14.01 8.91
N VAL A 153 3.66 -14.23 9.42
CA VAL A 153 3.13 -15.57 9.69
C VAL A 153 2.88 -16.33 8.40
N GLY A 154 2.29 -15.69 7.38
CA GLY A 154 2.07 -16.33 6.09
C GLY A 154 3.36 -16.72 5.37
N GLY A 155 4.37 -15.87 5.43
CA GLY A 155 5.73 -16.16 4.94
C GLY A 155 6.38 -17.32 5.71
N ALA A 156 6.27 -17.35 7.04
CA ALA A 156 6.81 -18.42 7.88
C ALA A 156 6.14 -19.78 7.61
N ILE A 157 4.81 -19.83 7.47
CA ILE A 157 4.07 -21.04 7.10
C ILE A 157 4.53 -21.53 5.72
N SER A 158 4.63 -20.64 4.74
CA SER A 158 5.09 -21.01 3.41
C SER A 158 6.51 -21.55 3.41
N LEU A 159 7.42 -20.92 4.17
CA LEU A 159 8.79 -21.40 4.33
C LEU A 159 8.81 -22.79 4.95
N ALA A 160 8.12 -23.00 6.07
CA ALA A 160 8.09 -24.28 6.77
C ALA A 160 7.57 -25.42 5.88
N LEU A 161 6.55 -25.16 5.06
CA LEU A 161 5.94 -26.16 4.19
C LEU A 161 6.70 -26.40 2.88
N ASN A 162 7.53 -25.47 2.43
CA ASN A 162 8.22 -25.56 1.13
C ASN A 162 9.75 -25.60 1.23
N ILE A 163 10.32 -25.65 2.44
CA ILE A 163 11.78 -25.72 2.67
C ILE A 163 12.45 -26.93 1.99
N LYS A 164 11.70 -28.01 1.76
CA LYS A 164 12.19 -29.23 1.12
C LYS A 164 12.06 -29.23 -0.41
N THR A 165 11.42 -28.23 -1.01
CA THR A 165 11.13 -28.18 -2.45
C THR A 165 12.18 -27.35 -3.19
N SER A 166 13.26 -27.99 -3.62
CA SER A 166 14.39 -27.36 -4.33
C SER A 166 14.16 -27.13 -5.83
N GLN A 167 13.00 -27.50 -6.37
CA GLN A 167 12.70 -27.35 -7.80
C GLN A 167 11.95 -26.04 -8.09
N LYS A 168 12.05 -25.55 -9.34
CA LYS A 168 11.16 -24.49 -9.85
C LYS A 168 9.74 -25.05 -9.99
N GLY A 169 8.75 -24.19 -9.76
CA GLY A 169 7.35 -24.58 -9.93
C GLY A 169 6.41 -23.79 -9.05
N LYS A 170 5.27 -24.42 -8.76
CA LYS A 170 4.22 -23.87 -7.91
C LYS A 170 4.43 -24.31 -6.46
N VAL A 171 4.07 -23.44 -5.53
CA VAL A 171 4.06 -23.72 -4.09
C VAL A 171 3.10 -24.88 -3.79
N THR A 172 3.40 -25.67 -2.76
CA THR A 172 2.57 -26.82 -2.37
C THR A 172 1.14 -26.38 -2.04
N TYR A 173 0.14 -27.12 -2.52
CA TYR A 173 -1.28 -26.82 -2.29
C TYR A 173 -1.65 -26.74 -0.80
N THR A 174 -0.93 -27.44 0.07
CA THR A 174 -1.09 -27.37 1.55
C THR A 174 -0.80 -25.99 2.10
N THR A 175 0.09 -25.22 1.46
CA THR A 175 0.36 -23.83 1.84
C THR A 175 -0.88 -22.97 1.63
N TYR A 176 -1.56 -23.13 0.49
CA TYR A 176 -2.81 -22.40 0.24
C TYR A 176 -3.92 -22.81 1.19
N LEU A 177 -4.05 -24.10 1.56
CA LEU A 177 -5.04 -24.54 2.55
C LEU A 177 -4.85 -23.84 3.90
N GLY A 178 -3.60 -23.74 4.38
CA GLY A 178 -3.30 -23.01 5.61
C GLY A 178 -3.63 -21.53 5.53
N LEU A 179 -3.28 -20.86 4.43
CA LEU A 179 -3.55 -19.44 4.23
C LEU A 179 -5.06 -19.16 4.05
N VAL A 180 -5.78 -20.01 3.31
CA VAL A 180 -7.25 -19.93 3.14
C VAL A 180 -7.97 -20.14 4.47
N ALA A 181 -7.51 -21.06 5.31
CA ALA A 181 -8.08 -21.29 6.63
C ALA A 181 -7.97 -20.03 7.51
N ILE A 182 -6.81 -19.36 7.48
CA ILE A 182 -6.60 -18.10 8.22
C ILE A 182 -7.47 -16.98 7.64
N SER A 183 -7.51 -16.81 6.32
CA SER A 183 -8.35 -15.78 5.68
C SER A 183 -9.83 -15.99 5.97
N SER A 184 -10.30 -17.24 6.01
CA SER A 184 -11.72 -17.55 6.31
C SER A 184 -12.17 -17.11 7.71
N LEU A 185 -11.24 -16.83 8.62
CA LEU A 185 -11.54 -16.29 9.96
C LEU A 185 -11.80 -14.77 9.96
N GLY A 186 -11.42 -14.04 8.89
CA GLY A 186 -11.57 -12.60 8.79
C GLY A 186 -13.03 -12.13 8.91
N ALA A 187 -13.94 -12.73 8.12
CA ALA A 187 -15.36 -12.39 8.20
C ALA A 187 -16.00 -12.71 9.58
N PRO A 188 -15.78 -13.88 10.20
CA PRO A 188 -16.16 -14.14 11.59
C PRO A 188 -15.63 -13.10 12.58
N PHE A 189 -14.36 -12.69 12.48
CA PHE A 189 -13.83 -11.64 13.35
C PHE A 189 -14.55 -10.31 13.14
N ALA A 190 -14.85 -9.93 11.90
CA ALA A 190 -15.61 -8.71 11.61
C ALA A 190 -17.03 -8.72 12.25
N LEU A 191 -17.67 -9.89 12.40
CA LEU A 191 -18.96 -10.00 13.08
C LEU A 191 -18.88 -9.69 14.58
N LEU A 192 -17.71 -9.90 15.20
CA LEU A 192 -17.46 -9.57 16.61
C LEU A 192 -17.33 -8.07 16.86
N LEU A 193 -17.30 -7.23 15.82
CA LEU A 193 -17.36 -5.78 16.01
C LEU A 193 -18.69 -5.35 16.62
N SER A 194 -18.62 -4.38 17.52
CA SER A 194 -19.79 -3.66 18.00
C SER A 194 -20.25 -2.66 16.93
N GLN A 195 -21.56 -2.44 16.84
CA GLN A 195 -22.08 -1.35 16.02
C GLN A 195 -21.50 0.00 16.53
N PRO A 196 -21.18 0.96 15.63
CA PRO A 196 -20.57 2.23 16.02
C PRO A 196 -21.30 2.95 17.17
N GLN A 197 -22.63 2.87 17.19
CA GLN A 197 -23.49 3.52 18.20
C GLN A 197 -23.37 2.92 19.60
N LYS A 198 -22.85 1.68 19.71
CA LYS A 198 -22.71 0.92 20.96
C LYS A 198 -21.29 0.96 21.51
N VAL A 199 -20.33 1.49 20.75
CA VAL A 199 -18.94 1.58 21.18
C VAL A 199 -18.80 2.69 22.21
N ILE A 200 -18.09 2.38 23.29
CA ILE A 200 -17.89 3.27 24.44
C ILE A 200 -16.43 3.75 24.40
N ARG A 201 -16.27 5.08 24.36
CA ARG A 201 -14.96 5.71 24.58
C ARG A 201 -14.68 5.86 26.06
N THR A 202 -13.40 5.91 26.41
CA THR A 202 -12.93 6.07 27.79
C THR A 202 -13.33 7.42 28.38
N ASP A 203 -13.47 8.44 27.53
CA ASP A 203 -13.89 9.80 27.88
C ASP A 203 -15.42 9.96 27.99
N GLY A 204 -16.19 8.90 27.70
CA GLY A 204 -17.65 8.94 27.69
C GLY A 204 -18.27 9.63 26.47
N THR A 205 -17.45 10.15 25.54
CA THR A 205 -17.96 10.77 24.31
C THR A 205 -18.48 9.70 23.36
N LYS A 206 -19.51 10.06 22.57
CA LYS A 206 -19.99 9.19 21.50
C LYS A 206 -19.03 9.30 20.32
N ILE A 207 -18.88 8.21 19.56
CA ILE A 207 -18.17 8.25 18.28
C ILE A 207 -18.86 9.32 17.40
N PRO A 208 -18.13 10.32 16.90
CA PRO A 208 -18.70 11.32 16.02
C PRO A 208 -19.28 10.58 14.83
N TYR A 209 -20.61 10.64 14.69
CA TYR A 209 -21.27 10.05 13.54
C TYR A 209 -20.66 10.74 12.31
N MET A 210 -20.02 9.97 11.43
CA MET A 210 -19.59 10.47 10.12
C MET A 210 -20.79 11.22 9.54
N ARG A 211 -20.66 12.55 9.37
CA ARG A 211 -21.76 13.40 8.91
C ARG A 211 -22.40 12.72 7.69
N LYS A 212 -23.74 12.75 7.58
CA LYS A 212 -24.43 12.39 6.34
C LYS A 212 -24.01 13.39 5.26
N THR A 213 -22.83 13.18 4.67
CA THR A 213 -22.38 13.95 3.52
C THR A 213 -23.05 13.36 2.29
N ASN A 214 -23.64 14.23 1.48
CA ASN A 214 -24.26 13.82 0.23
C ASN A 214 -23.15 13.42 -0.76
N PHE A 215 -23.40 12.42 -1.60
CA PHE A 215 -22.39 11.89 -2.54
C PHE A 215 -21.79 12.99 -3.43
N GLY A 216 -22.61 13.96 -3.85
CA GLY A 216 -22.17 15.11 -4.64
C GLY A 216 -21.33 16.15 -3.88
N THR A 217 -21.38 16.18 -2.54
CA THR A 217 -20.51 17.04 -1.72
C THR A 217 -19.15 16.39 -1.54
N GLU A 218 -19.11 15.07 -1.31
CA GLU A 218 -17.87 14.30 -1.29
C GLU A 218 -17.16 14.34 -2.65
N ALA A 219 -17.88 14.16 -3.76
CA ALA A 219 -17.31 14.24 -5.10
C ALA A 219 -16.69 15.62 -5.40
N ARG A 220 -17.35 16.71 -4.98
CA ARG A 220 -16.80 18.07 -5.13
C ARG A 220 -15.57 18.31 -4.26
N ALA A 221 -15.55 17.80 -3.03
CA ALA A 221 -14.38 17.90 -2.16
C ALA A 221 -13.18 17.11 -2.73
N ILE A 222 -13.42 15.91 -3.25
CA ILE A 222 -12.41 15.10 -3.95
C ILE A 222 -11.88 15.84 -5.18
N TRP A 223 -12.76 16.45 -5.98
CA TRP A 223 -12.36 17.22 -7.16
C TRP A 223 -11.52 18.45 -6.80
N LYS A 224 -11.85 19.14 -5.69
CA LYS A 224 -11.03 20.25 -5.18
C LYS A 224 -9.64 19.75 -4.79
N GLN A 225 -9.56 18.60 -4.12
CA GLN A 225 -8.28 18.02 -3.70
C GLN A 225 -7.44 17.56 -4.89
N LEU A 226 -8.05 17.01 -5.94
CA LEU A 226 -7.39 16.65 -7.21
C LEU A 226 -6.73 17.84 -7.92
N LYS A 227 -7.18 19.07 -7.67
CA LYS A 227 -6.58 20.29 -8.23
C LYS A 227 -5.42 20.84 -7.41
N ASN A 228 -5.10 20.25 -6.26
CA ASN A 228 -3.96 20.70 -5.45
C ASN A 228 -2.65 20.44 -6.22
N LYS A 229 -1.91 21.52 -6.52
CA LYS A 229 -0.65 21.49 -7.29
C LYS A 229 0.39 20.55 -6.66
N TYR A 230 0.50 20.56 -5.32
CA TYR A 230 1.42 19.67 -4.61
C TYR A 230 1.03 18.20 -4.78
N MET A 231 -0.27 17.88 -4.74
CA MET A 231 -0.75 16.52 -4.94
C MET A 231 -0.52 16.06 -6.38
N LEU A 232 -0.72 16.93 -7.37
CA LEU A 232 -0.45 16.63 -8.78
C LEU A 232 1.03 16.27 -9.04
N LEU A 233 1.97 16.93 -8.35
CA LEU A 233 3.40 16.59 -8.45
C LEU A 233 3.75 15.23 -7.84
N LEU A 234 2.94 14.72 -6.89
CA LEU A 234 3.15 13.41 -6.28
C LEU A 234 2.48 12.25 -7.05
N ILE A 235 1.49 12.52 -7.91
CA ILE A 235 0.79 11.48 -8.70
C ILE A 235 1.76 10.57 -9.49
N PRO A 236 2.79 11.08 -10.20
CA PRO A 236 3.73 10.24 -10.94
C PRO A 236 4.41 9.20 -10.06
N VAL A 237 4.82 9.56 -8.83
CA VAL A 237 5.48 8.61 -7.92
C VAL A 237 4.51 7.56 -7.36
N PHE A 238 3.23 7.91 -7.17
CA PHE A 238 2.22 6.92 -6.79
C PHE A 238 1.90 5.91 -7.90
N LEU A 239 1.91 6.36 -9.15
CA LEU A 239 1.68 5.51 -10.31
C LEU A 239 2.89 4.59 -10.58
N ALA A 240 4.07 5.17 -10.79
CA ALA A 240 5.28 4.44 -11.14
C ALA A 240 5.87 3.68 -9.93
N GLY A 241 5.63 4.15 -8.72
CA GLY A 241 6.05 3.53 -7.46
C GLY A 241 5.36 2.21 -7.12
N GLN A 242 4.53 1.66 -8.02
CA GLN A 242 4.01 0.30 -7.90
C GLN A 242 4.66 -0.68 -8.90
N PHE A 243 5.27 -0.18 -9.98
CA PHE A 243 5.88 -1.02 -11.02
C PHE A 243 7.06 -1.83 -10.51
N GLY A 244 7.81 -1.29 -9.53
CA GLY A 244 8.88 -2.00 -8.87
C GLY A 244 8.38 -3.23 -8.12
N THR A 245 7.25 -3.13 -7.42
CA THR A 245 6.65 -4.26 -6.70
C THR A 245 6.26 -5.40 -7.65
N THR A 246 5.62 -5.09 -8.77
CA THR A 246 5.23 -6.09 -9.78
C THR A 246 6.43 -6.74 -10.44
N TYR A 247 7.43 -5.95 -10.87
CA TYR A 247 8.66 -6.49 -11.47
C TYR A 247 9.38 -7.44 -10.51
N GLN A 248 9.56 -7.05 -9.25
CA GLN A 248 10.21 -7.91 -8.25
C GLN A 248 9.46 -9.23 -8.04
N GLY A 249 8.13 -9.21 -8.06
CA GLY A 249 7.31 -10.43 -8.00
C GLY A 249 7.56 -11.37 -9.18
N ASN A 250 7.62 -10.82 -10.39
CA ASN A 250 7.90 -11.58 -11.61
C ASN A 250 9.34 -12.11 -11.66
N TYR A 251 10.31 -11.28 -11.30
CA TYR A 251 11.72 -11.64 -11.17
C TYR A 251 11.90 -12.85 -10.23
N LEU A 252 11.26 -12.79 -9.05
CA LEU A 252 11.30 -13.85 -8.07
C LEU A 252 10.67 -15.15 -8.61
N THR A 253 9.53 -15.08 -9.31
CA THR A 253 8.87 -16.26 -9.89
C THR A 253 9.66 -16.89 -11.03
N THR A 254 10.32 -16.10 -11.88
CA THR A 254 11.01 -16.60 -13.07
C THR A 254 12.34 -17.28 -12.74
N TYR A 255 13.12 -16.71 -11.82
CA TYR A 255 14.51 -17.14 -11.62
C TYR A 255 14.72 -18.05 -10.39
N PHE A 256 13.87 -17.97 -9.37
CA PHE A 256 14.10 -18.66 -8.09
C PHE A 256 13.28 -19.95 -7.91
N THR A 257 13.82 -20.90 -7.16
CA THR A 257 13.14 -22.14 -6.75
C THR A 257 12.04 -21.87 -5.73
N VAL A 258 11.11 -22.82 -5.54
CA VAL A 258 9.99 -22.64 -4.59
C VAL A 258 10.49 -22.38 -3.16
N ARG A 259 11.53 -23.11 -2.73
CA ARG A 259 12.20 -22.89 -1.45
C ARG A 259 12.77 -21.47 -1.31
N SER A 260 13.53 -20.98 -2.28
CA SER A 260 14.12 -19.64 -2.27
C SER A 260 13.04 -18.55 -2.24
N ARG A 261 11.94 -18.74 -2.96
CA ARG A 261 10.77 -17.84 -2.97
C ARG A 261 10.06 -17.81 -1.62
N ALA A 262 9.93 -18.95 -0.96
CA ALA A 262 9.34 -19.03 0.37
C ALA A 262 10.22 -18.32 1.42
N LEU A 263 11.56 -18.47 1.33
CA LEU A 263 12.48 -17.71 2.17
C LEU A 263 12.38 -16.21 1.89
N ALA A 264 12.33 -15.83 0.61
CA ALA A 264 12.18 -14.43 0.21
C ALA A 264 10.89 -13.81 0.78
N SER A 265 9.77 -14.55 0.76
CA SER A 265 8.51 -14.08 1.34
C SER A 265 8.60 -13.81 2.85
N PHE A 266 9.25 -14.70 3.61
CA PHE A 266 9.48 -14.47 5.04
C PHE A 266 10.42 -13.29 5.30
N LEU A 267 11.57 -13.26 4.63
CA LEU A 267 12.57 -12.21 4.84
C LEU A 267 12.07 -10.84 4.39
N THR A 268 11.27 -10.75 3.33
CA THR A 268 10.69 -9.46 2.92
C THR A 268 9.72 -8.90 3.95
N ALA A 269 8.98 -9.73 4.69
CA ALA A 269 8.16 -9.25 5.78
C ALA A 269 9.02 -8.63 6.92
N VAL A 270 10.14 -9.28 7.25
CA VAL A 270 11.09 -8.79 8.26
C VAL A 270 11.79 -7.51 7.81
N VAL A 271 12.30 -7.50 6.59
CA VAL A 271 13.02 -6.37 5.97
C VAL A 271 12.07 -5.17 5.81
N GLY A 272 10.82 -5.39 5.39
CA GLY A 272 9.82 -4.33 5.29
C GLY A 272 9.47 -3.73 6.66
N ALA A 273 9.31 -4.56 7.70
CA ALA A 273 9.12 -4.05 9.06
C ALA A 273 10.32 -3.22 9.53
N ALA A 274 11.54 -3.68 9.28
CA ALA A 274 12.76 -2.95 9.60
C ALA A 274 12.87 -1.62 8.85
N ALA A 275 12.51 -1.59 7.56
CA ALA A 275 12.49 -0.38 6.73
C ALA A 275 11.51 0.66 7.29
N ASN A 276 10.32 0.23 7.70
CA ASN A 276 9.30 1.11 8.27
C ASN A 276 9.73 1.69 9.62
N ILE A 277 10.28 0.87 10.51
CA ILE A 277 10.81 1.32 11.81
C ILE A 277 11.97 2.30 11.62
N THR A 278 12.91 1.98 10.72
CA THR A 278 14.09 2.82 10.47
C THR A 278 13.69 4.16 9.87
N THR A 279 12.80 4.16 8.88
CA THR A 279 12.32 5.39 8.22
C THR A 279 11.54 6.26 9.21
N GLY A 280 10.64 5.66 10.00
CA GLY A 280 9.92 6.38 11.05
C GLY A 280 10.86 7.00 12.07
N ALA A 281 11.84 6.24 12.57
CA ALA A 281 12.83 6.74 13.51
C ALA A 281 13.64 7.93 12.97
N ILE A 282 14.07 7.88 11.70
CA ILE A 282 14.82 8.99 11.06
C ILE A 282 13.93 10.25 10.91
N LEU A 283 12.68 10.08 10.50
CA LEU A 283 11.74 11.20 10.30
C LEU A 283 11.34 11.87 11.63
N ASP A 284 11.21 11.09 12.70
CA ASP A 284 10.84 11.55 14.04
C ASP A 284 12.01 12.15 14.85
N MET A 285 13.24 12.13 14.32
CA MET A 285 14.38 12.77 14.99
C MET A 285 14.14 14.27 15.21
N LYS A 286 14.15 14.71 16.47
CA LYS A 286 13.93 16.12 16.87
C LYS A 286 15.12 17.05 16.63
N ARG A 287 16.28 16.50 16.23
CA ARG A 287 17.56 17.24 16.19
C ARG A 287 17.72 18.16 14.97
N PHE A 288 16.92 17.97 13.92
CA PHE A 288 17.05 18.71 12.65
C PHE A 288 15.73 19.36 12.23
N GLU A 289 15.82 20.46 11.50
CA GLU A 289 14.66 21.11 10.88
C GLU A 289 13.93 20.17 9.91
N ARG A 290 12.61 20.28 9.89
CA ARG A 290 11.71 19.39 9.15
C ARG A 290 11.98 19.35 7.64
N SER A 291 12.22 20.51 7.02
CA SER A 291 12.53 20.60 5.58
C SER A 291 13.86 19.92 5.23
N THR A 292 14.89 20.16 6.05
CA THR A 292 16.22 19.54 5.86
C THR A 292 16.17 18.02 6.01
N LYS A 293 15.37 17.51 6.96
CA LYS A 293 15.14 16.06 7.12
C LYS A 293 14.46 15.45 5.91
N SER A 294 13.36 16.05 5.44
CA SER A 294 12.64 15.59 4.25
C SER A 294 13.57 15.47 3.04
N LYS A 295 14.34 16.54 2.76
CA LYS A 295 15.32 16.58 1.67
C LYS A 295 16.40 15.49 1.82
N ALA A 296 16.96 15.32 3.02
CA ALA A 296 17.98 14.32 3.28
C ALA A 296 17.46 12.87 3.12
N VAL A 297 16.28 12.58 3.65
CA VAL A 297 15.64 11.26 3.51
C VAL A 297 15.31 10.98 2.06
N TYR A 298 14.80 11.96 1.33
CA TYR A 298 14.53 11.80 -0.10
C TYR A 298 15.81 11.55 -0.90
N LEU A 299 16.90 12.29 -0.65
CA LEU A 299 18.18 12.06 -1.33
C LEU A 299 18.75 10.67 -1.03
N LEU A 300 18.60 10.18 0.21
CA LEU A 300 18.97 8.82 0.60
C LEU A 300 18.15 7.81 -0.21
N VAL A 301 16.82 7.92 -0.17
CA VAL A 301 15.92 7.02 -0.90
C VAL A 301 16.20 7.06 -2.40
N LEU A 302 16.35 8.25 -2.98
CA LEU A 302 16.67 8.46 -4.39
C LEU A 302 17.95 7.73 -4.78
N THR A 303 19.01 7.89 -4.00
CA THR A 303 20.32 7.29 -4.26
C THR A 303 20.24 5.76 -4.18
N PHE A 304 19.69 5.23 -3.09
CA PHE A 304 19.68 3.79 -2.85
C PHE A 304 18.66 3.05 -3.71
N VAL A 305 17.48 3.62 -4.00
CA VAL A 305 16.51 3.03 -4.93
C VAL A 305 17.07 3.02 -6.36
N THR A 306 17.73 4.10 -6.79
CA THR A 306 18.37 4.15 -8.12
C THR A 306 19.52 3.15 -8.22
N ALA A 307 20.33 3.01 -7.16
CA ALA A 307 21.37 2.00 -7.09
C ALA A 307 20.80 0.57 -7.13
N ALA A 308 19.70 0.31 -6.41
CA ALA A 308 19.04 -0.99 -6.41
C ALA A 308 18.43 -1.34 -7.78
N TRP A 309 17.82 -0.37 -8.48
CA TRP A 309 17.36 -0.54 -9.86
C TRP A 309 18.52 -0.83 -10.82
N THR A 310 19.62 -0.09 -10.70
CA THR A 310 20.80 -0.26 -11.55
C THR A 310 21.42 -1.64 -11.33
N TRP A 311 21.55 -2.10 -10.07
CA TRP A 311 22.07 -3.41 -9.77
C TRP A 311 21.13 -4.53 -10.27
N ASN A 312 19.82 -4.38 -10.09
CA ASN A 312 18.85 -5.30 -10.73
C ASN A 312 19.02 -5.32 -12.24
N ALA A 313 19.27 -4.18 -12.88
CA ALA A 313 19.47 -4.12 -14.32
C ALA A 313 20.72 -4.85 -14.80
N VAL A 314 21.82 -4.77 -14.06
CA VAL A 314 23.03 -5.56 -14.35
C VAL A 314 22.76 -7.05 -14.20
N ILE A 315 22.02 -7.48 -13.17
CA ILE A 315 21.72 -8.90 -12.97
C ILE A 315 20.74 -9.42 -14.02
N GLU A 316 19.66 -8.69 -14.29
CA GLU A 316 18.64 -9.06 -15.28
C GLU A 316 19.22 -9.15 -16.69
N THR A 317 20.10 -8.21 -17.08
CA THR A 317 20.76 -8.24 -18.39
C THR A 317 21.68 -9.44 -18.52
N ARG A 318 22.45 -9.77 -17.48
CA ARG A 318 23.26 -11.00 -17.43
C ARG A 318 22.41 -12.25 -17.54
N LEU A 319 21.33 -12.36 -16.76
CA LEU A 319 20.42 -13.51 -16.80
C LEU A 319 19.72 -13.66 -18.15
N SER A 320 19.29 -12.55 -18.75
CA SER A 320 18.62 -12.53 -20.06
C SER A 320 19.57 -12.84 -21.22
N SER A 321 20.88 -12.69 -21.02
CA SER A 321 21.90 -13.02 -22.03
C SER A 321 22.35 -14.49 -21.99
N MET A 322 21.96 -15.24 -20.96
CA MET A 322 22.26 -16.67 -20.85
C MET A 322 21.28 -17.49 -21.69
N ALA A 323 21.80 -18.45 -22.46
CA ALA A 323 20.96 -19.36 -23.27
C ALA A 323 20.05 -20.24 -22.40
N ASP A 324 20.56 -20.72 -21.26
CA ASP A 324 19.83 -21.45 -20.23
C ASP A 324 20.01 -20.75 -18.87
N PRO A 325 19.10 -19.84 -18.47
CA PRO A 325 19.23 -19.14 -17.20
C PRO A 325 19.07 -20.13 -16.02
N PRO A 326 20.02 -20.16 -15.06
CA PRO A 326 19.98 -21.10 -13.95
C PRO A 326 18.77 -20.86 -13.04
N SER A 327 18.30 -21.94 -12.40
CA SER A 327 17.34 -21.85 -11.30
C SER A 327 18.07 -21.60 -9.99
N PHE A 328 17.86 -20.43 -9.40
CA PHE A 328 18.47 -20.04 -8.15
C PHE A 328 17.85 -20.77 -6.94
N ASP A 329 18.52 -21.82 -6.46
CA ASP A 329 18.24 -22.47 -5.19
C ASP A 329 19.12 -21.93 -4.06
N LEU A 330 18.65 -22.06 -2.82
CA LEU A 330 19.41 -21.64 -1.64
C LEU A 330 20.74 -22.39 -1.60
N GLY A 331 21.85 -21.65 -1.58
CA GLY A 331 23.19 -22.22 -1.49
C GLY A 331 23.89 -22.43 -2.84
N ASP A 332 23.30 -22.03 -3.97
CA ASP A 332 23.88 -22.13 -5.32
C ASP A 332 25.07 -21.16 -5.58
N GLY A 333 25.74 -20.70 -4.53
CA GLY A 333 27.00 -19.94 -4.60
C GLY A 333 26.86 -18.42 -4.74
N PRO A 334 27.94 -17.72 -5.14
CA PRO A 334 28.03 -16.26 -5.10
C PRO A 334 27.01 -15.53 -5.99
N PHE A 335 26.61 -16.13 -7.11
CA PHE A 335 25.66 -15.53 -8.05
C PHE A 335 24.23 -15.53 -7.49
N PHE A 336 23.83 -16.61 -6.79
CA PHE A 336 22.60 -16.65 -5.99
C PHE A 336 22.60 -15.56 -4.94
N ASN A 337 23.69 -15.46 -4.16
CA ASN A 337 23.80 -14.46 -3.10
C ASN A 337 23.63 -13.05 -3.66
N SER A 338 24.27 -12.74 -4.80
CA SER A 338 24.08 -11.43 -5.43
C SER A 338 22.62 -11.19 -5.86
N ALA A 339 21.98 -12.14 -6.55
CA ALA A 339 20.60 -12.00 -7.02
C ALA A 339 19.60 -11.85 -5.86
N PHE A 340 19.79 -12.62 -4.80
CA PHE A 340 18.94 -12.59 -3.61
C PHE A 340 19.17 -11.33 -2.77
N THR A 341 20.43 -10.91 -2.59
CA THR A 341 20.76 -9.69 -1.85
C THR A 341 20.19 -8.45 -2.53
N VAL A 342 20.26 -8.36 -3.86
CA VAL A 342 19.67 -7.23 -4.59
C VAL A 342 18.16 -7.18 -4.41
N TYR A 343 17.49 -8.33 -4.48
CA TYR A 343 16.06 -8.41 -4.21
C TYR A 343 15.70 -7.88 -2.80
N MET A 344 16.48 -8.25 -1.77
CA MET A 344 16.27 -7.78 -0.40
C MET A 344 16.56 -6.30 -0.22
N PHE A 345 17.67 -5.80 -0.79
CA PHE A 345 18.04 -4.39 -0.77
C PHE A 345 16.97 -3.54 -1.48
N PHE A 346 16.52 -3.99 -2.65
CA PHE A 346 15.45 -3.34 -3.39
C PHE A 346 14.20 -3.25 -2.52
N LYS A 347 13.77 -4.37 -1.90
CA LYS A 347 12.59 -4.39 -1.02
C LYS A 347 12.71 -3.45 0.16
N PHE A 348 13.86 -3.38 0.82
CA PHE A 348 14.10 -2.47 1.94
C PHE A 348 13.91 -1.00 1.51
N PHE A 349 14.66 -0.55 0.50
CA PHE A 349 14.63 0.84 0.08
C PHE A 349 13.32 1.24 -0.61
N TYR A 350 12.65 0.31 -1.26
CA TYR A 350 11.33 0.54 -1.84
C TYR A 350 10.25 0.70 -0.76
N GLU A 351 10.33 -0.07 0.32
CA GLU A 351 9.45 0.12 1.47
C GLU A 351 9.72 1.46 2.18
N MET A 352 11.00 1.86 2.29
CA MET A 352 11.37 3.20 2.78
C MET A 352 10.77 4.31 1.89
N LEU A 353 10.86 4.15 0.56
CA LEU A 353 10.24 5.07 -0.40
C LEU A 353 8.73 5.17 -0.15
N GLN A 354 8.05 4.02 0.00
CA GLN A 354 6.62 3.99 0.23
C GLN A 354 6.25 4.75 1.52
N THR A 355 6.92 4.44 2.64
CA THR A 355 6.71 5.14 3.92
C THR A 355 7.02 6.63 3.83
N TYR A 356 8.07 7.02 3.12
CA TYR A 356 8.42 8.42 2.90
C TYR A 356 7.34 9.17 2.10
N ILE A 357 6.79 8.57 1.04
CA ILE A 357 5.73 9.20 0.27
C ILE A 357 4.44 9.34 1.10
N TYR A 358 4.10 8.35 1.92
CA TYR A 358 2.97 8.47 2.88
C TYR A 358 3.20 9.58 3.91
N TRP A 359 4.44 9.75 4.36
CA TRP A 359 4.80 10.85 5.24
C TRP A 359 4.63 12.21 4.54
N LEU A 360 5.13 12.37 3.31
CA LEU A 360 4.94 13.58 2.50
C LEU A 360 3.48 13.96 2.30
N MET A 361 2.59 12.96 2.18
CA MET A 361 1.14 13.19 2.13
C MET A 361 0.61 13.73 3.46
N ALA A 362 1.03 13.17 4.59
CA ALA A 362 0.63 13.65 5.90
C ALA A 362 1.09 15.10 6.16
N GLU A 363 2.06 15.60 5.40
CA GLU A 363 2.56 16.97 5.47
C GLU A 363 1.79 17.99 4.65
N ILE A 364 0.83 17.58 3.81
CA ILE A 364 0.06 18.50 2.97
C ILE A 364 -0.65 19.52 3.87
N LYS A 365 -0.19 20.78 3.84
CA LYS A 365 -0.79 21.89 4.58
C LYS A 365 -2.21 22.11 4.06
N GLY A 366 -3.18 22.28 4.96
CA GLY A 366 -4.61 22.38 4.65
C GLY A 366 -5.36 21.05 4.61
N ALA A 367 -4.70 19.89 4.50
CA ALA A 367 -5.37 18.58 4.59
C ALA A 367 -5.72 18.16 6.03
N GLN A 368 -5.16 18.84 7.04
CA GLN A 368 -5.39 18.55 8.46
C GLN A 368 -6.70 19.14 9.02
N GLY A 369 -7.44 19.93 8.23
CA GLY A 369 -8.78 20.43 8.60
C GLY A 369 -9.92 19.48 8.20
N ASN A 370 -10.91 19.31 9.08
CA ASN A 370 -12.26 18.78 8.77
C ASN A 370 -12.38 17.48 7.93
N GLY A 371 -11.50 16.50 8.13
CA GLY A 371 -11.65 15.15 7.55
C GLY A 371 -11.05 14.95 6.15
N ASP A 372 -10.29 15.92 5.64
CA ASP A 372 -9.66 15.84 4.31
C ASP A 372 -8.48 14.84 4.24
N ILE A 373 -7.91 14.41 5.37
CA ILE A 373 -6.87 13.35 5.42
C ILE A 373 -7.41 12.02 4.85
N ALA A 374 -8.64 11.63 5.21
CA ALA A 374 -9.23 10.39 4.73
C ALA A 374 -9.50 10.43 3.23
N ARG A 375 -9.94 11.60 2.72
CA ARG A 375 -10.15 11.84 1.28
C ARG A 375 -8.85 11.82 0.50
N THR A 376 -7.81 12.48 1.02
CA THR A 376 -6.48 12.52 0.41
C THR A 376 -5.86 11.13 0.36
N THR A 377 -5.95 10.37 1.45
CA THR A 377 -5.54 8.96 1.49
C THR A 377 -6.31 8.10 0.48
N GLY A 378 -7.62 8.33 0.33
CA GLY A 378 -8.45 7.62 -0.64
C GLY A 378 -8.06 7.90 -2.10
N ILE A 379 -7.84 9.17 -2.44
CA ILE A 379 -7.39 9.59 -3.78
C ILE A 379 -6.02 8.98 -4.10
N LEU A 380 -5.10 9.03 -3.14
CA LEU A 380 -3.78 8.44 -3.28
C LEU A 380 -3.87 6.94 -3.54
N ARG A 381 -4.65 6.22 -2.71
CA ARG A 381 -4.86 4.79 -2.88
C ARG A 381 -5.47 4.44 -4.24
N SER A 382 -6.35 5.29 -4.77
CA SER A 382 -6.86 5.14 -6.13
C SER A 382 -5.75 5.30 -7.18
N TRP A 383 -4.87 6.30 -7.07
CA TRP A 383 -3.74 6.47 -7.99
C TRP A 383 -2.70 5.35 -7.89
N GLU A 384 -2.36 4.89 -6.68
CA GLU A 384 -1.55 3.69 -6.49
C GLU A 384 -2.21 2.47 -7.13
N SER A 385 -3.54 2.33 -6.97
CA SER A 385 -4.28 1.22 -7.58
C SER A 385 -4.23 1.27 -9.10
N ILE A 386 -4.36 2.45 -9.72
CA ILE A 386 -4.20 2.63 -11.17
C ILE A 386 -2.79 2.21 -11.60
N GLY A 387 -1.76 2.65 -10.87
CA GLY A 387 -0.36 2.30 -11.13
C GLY A 387 -0.15 0.79 -11.07
N SER A 388 -0.63 0.15 -10.00
CA SER A 388 -0.61 -1.30 -9.82
C SER A 388 -1.35 -2.02 -10.95
N THR A 389 -2.54 -1.55 -11.35
CA THR A 389 -3.30 -2.14 -12.46
C THR A 389 -2.51 -2.14 -13.75
N ILE A 390 -1.89 -1.01 -14.11
CA ILE A 390 -1.09 -0.91 -15.34
C ILE A 390 0.14 -1.83 -15.22
N ALA A 391 0.85 -1.80 -14.08
CA ALA A 391 2.02 -2.64 -13.85
C ALA A 391 1.69 -4.13 -13.97
N TYR A 392 0.63 -4.59 -13.31
CA TYR A 392 0.18 -5.99 -13.38
C TYR A 392 -0.40 -6.35 -14.75
N ALA A 393 -1.07 -5.42 -15.45
CA ALA A 393 -1.53 -5.66 -16.82
C ALA A 393 -0.35 -5.86 -17.77
N VAL A 394 0.69 -5.03 -17.68
CA VAL A 394 1.94 -5.23 -18.43
C VAL A 394 2.59 -6.55 -18.05
N GLY A 395 2.67 -6.88 -16.76
CA GLY A 395 3.19 -8.16 -16.29
C GLY A 395 2.34 -9.39 -16.66
N ALA A 396 1.07 -9.19 -17.04
CA ALA A 396 0.20 -10.24 -17.55
C ALA A 396 0.44 -10.51 -19.05
N THR A 397 0.96 -9.54 -19.78
CA THR A 397 1.43 -9.78 -21.15
C THR A 397 2.65 -10.70 -21.13
N HIS A 398 2.87 -11.49 -22.19
CA HIS A 398 4.06 -12.34 -22.34
C HIS A 398 5.36 -11.54 -22.59
N TRP A 399 5.42 -10.29 -22.12
CA TRP A 399 6.60 -9.45 -22.21
C TRP A 399 7.74 -9.98 -21.34
N PRO A 400 8.97 -10.10 -21.91
CA PRO A 400 10.14 -10.52 -21.17
C PRO A 400 10.41 -9.63 -19.93
N ASN A 401 10.91 -10.23 -18.85
CA ASN A 401 11.23 -9.51 -17.61
C ASN A 401 12.20 -8.34 -17.84
N LYS A 402 13.17 -8.48 -18.76
CA LYS A 402 14.06 -7.39 -19.20
C LYS A 402 13.30 -6.15 -19.67
N ASN A 403 12.22 -6.30 -20.43
CA ASN A 403 11.44 -5.16 -20.92
C ASN A 403 10.62 -4.53 -19.79
N GLN A 404 10.07 -5.35 -18.90
CA GLN A 404 9.36 -4.86 -17.71
C GLN A 404 10.29 -4.07 -16.78
N MET A 405 11.54 -4.52 -16.64
CA MET A 405 12.59 -3.83 -15.90
C MET A 405 12.96 -2.48 -16.55
N ILE A 406 13.18 -2.44 -17.87
CA ILE A 406 13.46 -1.19 -18.59
C ILE A 406 12.32 -0.20 -18.40
N LEU A 407 11.08 -0.66 -18.54
CA LEU A 407 9.89 0.17 -18.32
C LEU A 407 9.85 0.70 -16.87
N GLY A 408 10.01 -0.18 -15.88
CA GLY A 408 10.01 0.21 -14.46
C GLY A 408 11.12 1.20 -14.12
N PHE A 409 12.32 1.00 -14.65
CA PHE A 409 13.45 1.90 -14.41
C PHE A 409 13.28 3.25 -15.13
N SER A 410 12.73 3.25 -16.34
CA SER A 410 12.41 4.49 -17.07
C SER A 410 11.31 5.29 -16.38
N LEU A 411 10.28 4.60 -15.87
CA LEU A 411 9.23 5.23 -15.09
C LEU A 411 9.77 5.78 -13.77
N TRP A 412 10.67 5.06 -13.08
CA TRP A 412 11.37 5.60 -11.91
C TRP A 412 12.15 6.86 -12.26
N ALA A 413 12.93 6.87 -13.35
CA ALA A 413 13.66 8.07 -13.77
C ALA A 413 12.71 9.25 -14.06
N PHE A 414 11.54 8.97 -14.64
CA PHE A 414 10.51 9.97 -14.91
C PHE A 414 9.90 10.58 -13.64
N THR A 415 9.82 9.87 -12.51
CA THR A 415 9.24 10.44 -11.28
C THR A 415 10.19 11.37 -10.53
N ILE A 416 11.50 11.23 -10.75
CA ILE A 416 12.54 11.98 -10.01
C ILE A 416 12.34 13.50 -10.13
N PRO A 417 12.16 14.09 -11.33
CA PRO A 417 11.95 15.53 -11.45
C PRO A 417 10.72 16.03 -10.70
N PHE A 418 9.59 15.31 -10.78
CA PHE A 418 8.34 15.73 -10.13
C PHE A 418 8.44 15.66 -8.61
N THR A 419 9.07 14.60 -8.09
CA THR A 419 9.26 14.44 -6.64
C THR A 419 10.32 15.38 -6.08
N LEU A 420 11.38 15.68 -6.84
CA LEU A 420 12.31 16.77 -6.49
C LEU A 420 11.60 18.11 -6.44
N LEU A 421 10.77 18.44 -7.43
CA LEU A 421 9.99 19.68 -7.43
C LEU A 421 9.01 19.73 -6.24
N ALA A 422 8.38 18.61 -5.88
CA ALA A 422 7.50 18.56 -4.70
C ALA A 422 8.27 18.75 -3.38
N VAL A 423 9.45 18.15 -3.23
CA VAL A 423 10.22 18.16 -1.96
C VAL A 423 11.05 19.45 -1.79
N PHE A 424 11.62 19.97 -2.88
CA PHE A 424 12.48 21.16 -2.85
C PHE A 424 11.73 22.44 -3.21
N GLY A 425 10.61 22.36 -3.91
CA GLY A 425 9.78 23.51 -4.25
C GLY A 425 8.80 23.87 -3.13
N ASN A 426 8.52 25.17 -2.99
CA ASN A 426 7.55 25.70 -2.03
C ASN A 426 6.10 25.51 -2.52
N TRP A 427 5.73 24.30 -2.95
CA TRP A 427 4.39 23.99 -3.47
C TRP A 427 3.41 23.56 -2.38
N ASN A 428 3.91 23.23 -1.19
CA ASN A 428 3.10 22.88 -0.02
C ASN A 428 2.69 24.15 0.75
N GLN A 429 1.86 24.98 0.12
CA GLN A 429 1.29 26.22 0.69
C GLN A 429 -0.11 25.92 1.24
N SER A 430 -0.45 26.50 2.40
CA SER A 430 -1.83 26.46 2.91
C SER A 430 -2.72 27.42 2.12
N VAL A 431 -4.04 27.29 2.25
CA VAL A 431 -5.00 28.23 1.62
C VAL A 431 -4.79 29.67 2.11
N GLU A 432 -4.31 29.84 3.35
CA GLU A 432 -3.92 31.16 3.89
C GLU A 432 -2.63 31.68 3.23
N ASP A 433 -1.63 30.82 3.04
CA ASP A 433 -0.38 31.16 2.33
C ASP A 433 -0.61 31.43 0.81
N GLU A 434 -1.62 30.79 0.19
CA GLU A 434 -2.00 31.03 -1.21
C GLU A 434 -2.73 32.36 -1.38
N VAL A 435 -3.54 32.79 -0.40
CA VAL A 435 -4.23 34.08 -0.41
C VAL A 435 -3.24 35.22 -0.16
N GLU A 436 -2.31 35.07 0.81
CA GLU A 436 -1.23 36.04 1.00
C GLU A 436 -0.32 36.15 -0.23
N ASN A 437 0.11 35.03 -0.83
CA ASN A 437 0.91 35.09 -2.06
C ASN A 437 0.12 35.67 -3.25
N SER A 438 -1.17 35.36 -3.39
CA SER A 438 -1.96 35.93 -4.48
C SER A 438 -2.14 37.44 -4.32
N ASP A 439 -2.36 37.91 -3.10
CA ASP A 439 -2.48 39.32 -2.78
C ASP A 439 -1.14 40.06 -2.96
N GLU A 440 -0.01 39.44 -2.60
CA GLU A 440 1.33 39.98 -2.90
C GLU A 440 1.58 40.05 -4.41
N THR A 441 1.26 38.99 -5.15
CA THR A 441 1.46 38.94 -6.61
C THR A 441 0.55 39.92 -7.36
N GLU A 442 -0.71 40.09 -6.94
CA GLU A 442 -1.61 41.12 -7.48
C GLU A 442 -1.13 42.54 -7.12
N SER A 443 -0.64 42.76 -5.90
CA SER A 443 -0.10 44.06 -5.49
C SER A 443 1.17 44.45 -6.27
N ASP A 444 2.02 43.47 -6.60
CA ASP A 444 3.23 43.69 -7.39
C ASP A 444 2.89 43.93 -8.88
N LEU A 445 1.87 43.25 -9.41
CA LEU A 445 1.35 43.52 -10.76
C LEU A 445 0.70 44.90 -10.86
N GLU A 446 -0.04 45.35 -9.84
CA GLU A 446 -0.58 46.71 -9.77
C GLU A 446 0.54 47.75 -9.65
N ARG A 447 1.57 47.51 -8.84
CA ARG A 447 2.74 48.40 -8.75
C ARG A 447 3.47 48.56 -10.08
N VAL A 448 3.70 47.46 -10.80
CA VAL A 448 4.34 47.49 -12.14
C VAL A 448 3.45 48.19 -13.17
N ALA A 449 2.12 47.98 -13.11
CA ALA A 449 1.17 48.66 -14.01
C ALA A 449 1.05 50.18 -13.74
N VAL A 450 1.18 50.61 -12.48
CA VAL A 450 1.22 52.04 -12.10
C VAL A 450 2.54 52.68 -12.53
N GLN A 451 3.66 51.99 -12.37
CA GLN A 451 4.97 52.50 -12.77
C GLN A 451 5.09 52.64 -14.30
N GLY A 452 4.59 51.65 -15.05
CA GLY A 452 4.53 51.72 -16.53
C GLY A 452 3.59 52.81 -17.09
N LYS A 453 2.64 53.33 -16.30
CA LYS A 453 1.81 54.49 -16.68
C LYS A 453 2.47 55.84 -16.32
N THR A 454 3.39 55.84 -15.36
CA THR A 454 4.08 57.07 -14.91
C THR A 454 5.23 57.43 -15.84
N ASP A 455 5.84 56.43 -16.50
CA ASP A 455 6.90 56.63 -17.50
C ASP A 455 6.38 56.98 -18.93
N ALA A 456 5.06 57.10 -19.09
CA ALA A 456 4.39 57.36 -20.38
C ALA A 456 3.70 58.75 -20.47
N VAL A 457 3.99 59.65 -19.52
CA VAL A 457 3.61 61.07 -19.51
C VAL A 457 4.90 61.89 -19.53
#